data_AF-A2FEK2-F1
#
_entry.id   AF-A2FEK2-F1
#
_cell.length_a   1.000
_cell.length_b   1.000
_cell.length_c   1.000
_cell.angle_alpha   90.00
_cell.angle_beta   90.00
_cell.angle_gamma   90.00
#
_symmetry.space_group_name_H-M   'P 1'
#
loop_
_entity.id
_entity.type
_entity.pdbx_description
1 polymer ?
#
loop_
_entity_poly.entity_id
_entity_poly.type
_entity_poly.pdbx_seq_one_letter_code
_entity_poly.pdbx_strand_id
1 'polypeptide(L)'
;MHLLFILNALSVSADKKVDPLKSLNIDPEFLFKNITDSDVKSPNKDDISNLTEKINSVIENNSITQTNLEKISDLKTNITETFINSSLNINPTTENFKDKVEDNKSTTISNSSKILVTPPIKRAKIIAKNVKNEIEDDRKEKFLENRRSFGYDSFDQEISKKLVEEEPEDEISDDEGIKWCSGPHTFTNVHGKCVCIPGYHGDWPIQTRGCWKCKSTCHRDAECLFTGGCRCMNGLIGDGIKECSIPVPKIVSFIPSGGVSDTNFVFDFLIETNYKPYSAFCNASGILVSGELIGASSSINCTFPHNVDLTRLSISFDRLHWSNVVSYKYTESTETPVNIVEIISLIVLLVCFVYLIIMIVRVFVSISDDDTSSSGMPLLSNRFPHSNSEMFNYDVKSRVISHL
;
A
#
# COMPACT_ATOMS: atom_id res chain seq x y z
N MET A 1 19.53 54.57 28.38
CA MET A 1 18.72 53.96 29.46
C MET A 1 17.28 53.62 29.06
N HIS A 2 16.62 54.33 28.13
CA HIS A 2 15.24 54.01 27.73
C HIS A 2 15.07 52.73 26.86
N LEU A 3 16.13 52.27 26.18
CA LEU A 3 16.07 51.06 25.34
C LEU A 3 15.99 49.75 26.17
N LEU A 4 16.54 49.76 27.39
CA LEU A 4 16.50 48.61 28.32
C LEU A 4 15.13 48.42 28.97
N PHE A 5 14.30 49.46 29.04
CA PHE A 5 12.94 49.37 29.56
C PHE A 5 11.96 48.76 28.54
N ILE A 6 12.19 48.93 27.24
CA ILE A 6 11.32 48.36 26.20
C ILE A 6 11.59 46.85 26.02
N LEU A 7 12.84 46.41 26.17
CA LEU A 7 13.18 44.98 26.10
C LEU A 7 12.65 44.17 27.32
N ASN A 8 12.52 44.80 28.50
CA ASN A 8 11.89 44.17 29.66
C ASN A 8 10.36 44.19 29.62
N ALA A 9 9.73 45.06 28.81
CA ALA A 9 8.27 45.08 28.66
C ALA A 9 7.76 43.97 27.72
N LEU A 10 8.61 43.48 26.80
CA LEU A 10 8.25 42.39 25.88
C LEU A 10 8.46 40.99 26.48
N SER A 11 9.14 40.85 27.62
CA SER A 11 9.33 39.56 28.30
C SER A 11 8.24 39.21 29.33
N VAL A 12 7.29 40.13 29.61
CA VAL A 12 6.33 39.99 30.73
C VAL A 12 4.89 39.70 30.29
N SER A 13 4.63 39.43 29.00
CA SER A 13 3.29 39.03 28.52
C SER A 13 3.29 37.65 27.89
N ALA A 14 3.62 36.64 28.70
CA ALA A 14 3.39 35.23 28.39
C ALA A 14 3.16 34.40 29.66
N ASP A 15 2.26 34.84 30.54
CA ASP A 15 1.71 33.99 31.60
C ASP A 15 0.19 33.89 31.44
N LYS A 16 -0.22 33.08 30.46
CA LYS A 16 -1.54 32.45 30.48
C LYS A 16 -1.39 31.14 31.25
N LYS A 17 -2.08 31.08 32.41
CA LYS A 17 -2.43 29.84 33.11
C LYS A 17 -2.79 28.73 32.11
N VAL A 18 -1.94 27.72 32.04
CA VAL A 18 -2.26 26.42 31.45
C VAL A 18 -2.52 25.48 32.63
N ASP A 19 -3.75 25.01 32.74
CA ASP A 19 -4.16 23.96 33.67
C ASP A 19 -3.36 22.67 33.38
N PRO A 20 -2.70 22.04 34.37
CA PRO A 20 -1.99 20.79 34.14
C PRO A 20 -2.95 19.62 34.37
N LEU A 21 -3.92 19.41 33.48
CA LEU A 21 -4.79 18.22 33.52
C LEU A 21 -5.46 18.01 32.15
N LYS A 22 -4.69 17.52 31.17
CA LYS A 22 -5.21 16.73 30.04
C LYS A 22 -4.10 16.17 29.15
N SER A 23 -3.81 14.90 29.34
CA SER A 23 -3.72 13.86 28.30
C SER A 23 -2.91 12.69 28.87
N LEU A 24 -3.56 11.87 29.70
CA LEU A 24 -3.13 10.48 29.77
C LEU A 24 -3.55 9.87 28.44
N ASN A 25 -2.62 9.79 27.49
CA ASN A 25 -2.83 9.05 26.26
C ASN A 25 -2.73 7.57 26.64
N ILE A 26 -3.88 6.97 26.98
CA ILE A 26 -3.94 5.53 27.23
C ILE A 26 -3.77 4.85 25.87
N ASP A 27 -2.64 4.19 25.72
CA ASP A 27 -2.33 3.35 24.58
C ASP A 27 -3.44 2.28 24.42
N PRO A 28 -4.13 2.20 23.27
CA PRO A 28 -5.13 1.16 23.03
C PRO A 28 -4.56 -0.25 23.20
N GLU A 29 -3.24 -0.49 23.05
CA GLU A 29 -2.63 -1.78 23.36
C GLU A 29 -2.75 -2.19 24.84
N PHE A 30 -2.84 -1.22 25.75
CA PHE A 30 -3.01 -1.50 27.18
C PHE A 30 -4.40 -2.05 27.54
N LEU A 31 -5.42 -1.74 26.72
CA LEU A 31 -6.77 -2.29 26.86
C LEU A 31 -6.87 -3.73 26.33
N PHE A 32 -6.05 -4.11 25.35
CA PHE A 32 -6.06 -5.45 24.76
C PHE A 32 -5.18 -6.46 25.50
N LYS A 33 -4.23 -6.02 26.33
CA LYS A 33 -3.34 -6.92 27.08
C LYS A 33 -4.05 -7.77 28.16
N ASN A 34 -5.30 -7.44 28.49
CA ASN A 34 -6.11 -8.15 29.48
C ASN A 34 -7.17 -9.10 28.87
N ILE A 35 -7.19 -9.27 27.55
CA ILE A 35 -8.09 -10.22 26.87
C ILE A 35 -7.20 -11.28 26.22
N THR A 36 -7.22 -12.50 26.77
CA THR A 36 -6.40 -13.61 26.27
C THR A 36 -7.06 -14.26 25.04
N ASP A 37 -6.25 -14.80 24.12
CA ASP A 37 -6.70 -15.49 22.90
C ASP A 37 -7.67 -16.67 23.16
N SER A 38 -7.82 -17.10 24.41
CA SER A 38 -8.82 -18.07 24.86
C SER A 38 -10.27 -17.57 24.74
N ASP A 39 -10.49 -16.26 24.74
CA ASP A 39 -11.83 -15.67 24.91
C ASP A 39 -12.55 -15.41 23.58
N VAL A 40 -11.86 -15.61 22.44
CA VAL A 40 -12.34 -15.21 21.10
C VAL A 40 -12.69 -16.41 20.21
N LYS A 41 -12.32 -17.64 20.59
CA LYS A 41 -12.66 -18.84 19.81
C LYS A 41 -13.98 -19.45 20.28
N SER A 42 -15.08 -18.90 19.75
CA SER A 42 -16.49 -19.33 19.88
C SER A 42 -17.18 -18.97 21.21
N PRO A 43 -17.64 -17.72 21.39
CA PRO A 43 -18.35 -17.34 22.59
C PRO A 43 -19.75 -17.97 22.63
N ASN A 44 -20.09 -18.64 23.73
CA ASN A 44 -21.47 -18.97 24.06
C ASN A 44 -22.20 -17.68 24.49
N LYS A 45 -23.53 -17.67 24.45
CA LYS A 45 -24.37 -16.52 24.83
C LYS A 45 -24.06 -16.00 26.24
N ASP A 46 -23.64 -16.90 27.14
CA ASP A 46 -23.25 -16.57 28.51
C ASP A 46 -21.91 -15.83 28.60
N ASP A 47 -20.99 -16.05 27.66
CA ASP A 47 -19.68 -15.37 27.61
C ASP A 47 -19.82 -13.91 27.16
N ILE A 48 -20.81 -13.62 26.32
CA ILE A 48 -21.11 -12.25 25.84
C ILE A 48 -21.71 -11.40 26.97
N SER A 49 -22.57 -11.99 27.81
CA SER A 49 -23.11 -11.30 28.99
C SER A 49 -21.99 -10.91 29.95
N ASN A 50 -21.05 -11.82 30.18
CA ASN A 50 -19.91 -11.63 31.08
C ASN A 50 -18.89 -10.62 30.53
N LEU A 51 -18.67 -10.60 29.21
CA LEU A 51 -17.82 -9.60 28.54
C LEU A 51 -18.44 -8.19 28.60
N THR A 52 -19.77 -8.10 28.44
CA THR A 52 -20.50 -6.82 28.54
C THR A 52 -20.43 -6.25 29.96
N GLU A 53 -20.52 -7.10 30.98
CA GLU A 53 -20.40 -6.71 32.39
C GLU A 53 -18.97 -6.27 32.74
N LYS A 54 -17.94 -6.96 32.21
CA LYS A 54 -16.53 -6.53 32.31
C LYS A 54 -16.29 -5.18 31.65
N ILE A 55 -16.83 -4.92 30.47
CA ILE A 55 -16.68 -3.62 29.79
C ILE A 55 -17.35 -2.51 30.60
N ASN A 56 -18.54 -2.74 31.14
CA ASN A 56 -19.26 -1.74 31.94
C ASN A 56 -18.53 -1.42 33.26
N SER A 57 -17.96 -2.43 33.93
CA SER A 57 -17.17 -2.19 35.16
C SER A 57 -15.86 -1.43 34.91
N VAL A 58 -15.24 -1.57 33.73
CA VAL A 58 -14.06 -0.77 33.33
C VAL A 58 -14.45 0.68 33.01
N ILE A 59 -15.66 0.91 32.50
CA ILE A 59 -16.21 2.25 32.22
C ILE A 59 -16.58 2.98 33.51
N GLU A 60 -17.20 2.33 34.48
CA GLU A 60 -17.59 2.96 35.75
C GLU A 60 -16.39 3.35 36.63
N ASN A 61 -15.28 2.61 36.53
CA ASN A 61 -14.10 2.85 37.36
C ASN A 61 -13.12 3.88 36.78
N ASN A 62 -13.30 4.32 35.53
CA ASN A 62 -12.44 5.30 34.89
C ASN A 62 -13.27 6.51 34.45
N SER A 63 -12.87 7.72 34.86
CA SER A 63 -13.51 8.98 34.45
C SER A 63 -13.26 9.27 32.96
N ILE A 64 -13.96 8.54 32.09
CA ILE A 64 -13.80 8.58 30.63
C ILE A 64 -14.47 9.84 30.08
N THR A 65 -13.78 10.52 29.17
CA THR A 65 -14.29 11.72 28.49
C THR A 65 -15.37 11.37 27.47
N GLN A 66 -16.30 12.29 27.21
CA GLN A 66 -17.47 12.10 26.33
C GLN A 66 -17.10 11.64 24.91
N THR A 67 -15.95 12.05 24.39
CA THR A 67 -15.43 11.64 23.06
C THR A 67 -15.02 10.17 23.00
N ASN A 68 -14.62 9.58 24.12
CA ASN A 68 -14.28 8.15 24.20
C ASN A 68 -15.54 7.28 24.39
N LEU A 69 -16.60 7.84 24.99
CA LEU A 69 -17.92 7.20 25.08
C LEU A 69 -18.56 6.99 23.70
N GLU A 70 -18.41 7.95 22.78
CA GLU A 70 -18.90 7.81 21.39
C GLU A 70 -18.18 6.66 20.65
N LYS A 71 -16.84 6.58 20.75
CA LYS A 71 -16.06 5.49 20.14
C LYS A 71 -16.39 4.11 20.71
N ILE A 72 -16.69 4.03 22.00
CA ILE A 72 -17.11 2.78 22.66
C ILE A 72 -18.53 2.38 22.23
N SER A 73 -19.42 3.37 22.05
CA SER A 73 -20.78 3.15 21.53
C SER A 73 -20.76 2.58 20.11
N ASP A 74 -19.91 3.11 19.24
CA ASP A 74 -19.72 2.63 17.87
C ASP A 74 -19.14 1.21 17.83
N LEU A 75 -18.24 0.88 18.76
CA LEU A 75 -17.69 -0.47 18.90
C LEU A 75 -18.77 -1.48 19.33
N LYS A 76 -19.66 -1.08 20.25
CA LYS A 76 -20.77 -1.93 20.74
C LYS A 76 -21.78 -2.24 19.64
N THR A 77 -22.07 -1.27 18.77
CA THR A 77 -22.95 -1.46 17.62
C THR A 77 -22.33 -2.41 16.59
N ASN A 78 -21.04 -2.25 16.27
CA ASN A 78 -20.33 -3.14 15.33
C ASN A 78 -20.26 -4.60 15.81
N ILE A 79 -20.01 -4.85 17.10
CA ILE A 79 -19.99 -6.22 17.65
C ILE A 79 -21.37 -6.85 17.57
N THR A 80 -22.43 -6.08 17.85
CA THR A 80 -23.81 -6.57 17.81
C THR A 80 -24.27 -6.90 16.39
N GLU A 81 -23.94 -6.06 15.40
CA GLU A 81 -24.26 -6.31 13.98
C GLU A 81 -23.51 -7.53 13.43
N THR A 82 -22.23 -7.69 13.78
CA THR A 82 -21.43 -8.84 13.34
C THR A 82 -22.00 -10.16 13.88
N PHE A 83 -22.54 -10.15 15.10
CA PHE A 83 -23.17 -11.32 15.72
C PHE A 83 -24.55 -11.66 15.12
N ILE A 84 -25.38 -10.65 14.84
CA ILE A 84 -26.69 -10.84 14.20
C ILE A 84 -26.52 -11.43 12.80
N ASN A 85 -25.53 -10.95 12.04
CA ASN A 85 -25.24 -11.46 10.69
C ASN A 85 -24.65 -12.87 10.69
N SER A 86 -23.91 -13.25 11.74
CA SER A 86 -23.42 -14.62 11.95
C SER A 86 -24.57 -15.60 12.27
N SER A 87 -25.59 -15.14 13.00
CA SER A 87 -26.70 -15.98 13.48
C SER A 87 -27.80 -16.23 12.44
N LEU A 88 -27.88 -15.44 11.37
CA LEU A 88 -28.90 -15.55 10.32
C LEU A 88 -28.52 -16.45 9.14
N ASN A 89 -27.31 -17.02 9.14
CA ASN A 89 -26.83 -17.86 8.03
C ASN A 89 -27.11 -19.36 8.28
N ILE A 90 -28.38 -19.69 8.56
CA ILE A 90 -28.89 -21.06 8.60
C ILE A 90 -29.67 -21.30 7.30
N ASN A 91 -29.12 -22.13 6.42
CA ASN A 91 -29.76 -22.60 5.18
C ASN A 91 -31.15 -23.20 5.46
N PRO A 92 -32.22 -22.81 4.75
CA PRO A 92 -33.46 -23.57 4.75
C PRO A 92 -33.29 -24.80 3.85
N THR A 93 -33.44 -25.98 4.45
CA THR A 93 -33.59 -27.26 3.78
C THR A 93 -34.82 -27.27 2.88
N THR A 94 -34.62 -27.84 1.68
CA THR A 94 -35.57 -28.06 0.61
C THR A 94 -36.67 -29.05 1.00
N GLU A 95 -37.93 -28.63 0.94
CA GLU A 95 -39.08 -29.53 0.83
C GLU A 95 -39.93 -29.19 -0.41
N ASN A 96 -40.34 -30.28 -1.07
CA ASN A 96 -41.11 -30.35 -2.31
C ASN A 96 -42.48 -29.67 -2.20
N PHE A 97 -42.93 -28.95 -3.23
CA PHE A 97 -44.33 -29.00 -3.67
C PHE A 97 -44.46 -28.77 -5.18
N LYS A 98 -45.22 -29.66 -5.80
CA LYS A 98 -45.65 -29.66 -7.21
C LYS A 98 -47.10 -29.15 -7.27
N ASP A 99 -47.41 -28.53 -8.40
CA ASP A 99 -48.74 -28.35 -9.04
C ASP A 99 -49.49 -27.01 -8.93
N LYS A 100 -50.15 -26.73 -10.08
CA LYS A 100 -51.17 -25.74 -10.48
C LYS A 100 -50.66 -24.36 -10.93
N VAL A 101 -50.72 -24.06 -12.24
CA VAL A 101 -51.90 -23.68 -13.05
C VAL A 101 -52.52 -22.38 -12.53
N GLU A 102 -52.26 -21.27 -13.23
CA GLU A 102 -53.31 -20.40 -13.76
C GLU A 102 -52.75 -19.36 -14.73
N ASP A 103 -53.55 -19.12 -15.76
CA ASP A 103 -53.39 -18.15 -16.82
C ASP A 103 -53.22 -16.72 -16.27
N ASN A 104 -52.39 -15.90 -16.92
CA ASN A 104 -52.81 -14.54 -17.16
C ASN A 104 -52.18 -13.89 -18.40
N LYS A 105 -53.11 -13.31 -19.14
CA LYS A 105 -53.09 -12.65 -20.43
C LYS A 105 -52.70 -11.18 -20.25
N SER A 106 -52.41 -10.52 -21.37
CA SER A 106 -52.24 -9.05 -21.56
C SER A 106 -50.77 -8.58 -21.46
N THR A 107 -50.23 -7.72 -22.33
CA THR A 107 -50.82 -6.78 -23.27
C THR A 107 -49.84 -6.51 -24.41
N THR A 108 -50.38 -6.44 -25.61
CA THR A 108 -49.81 -6.00 -26.88
C THR A 108 -49.43 -4.51 -26.83
N ILE A 109 -48.20 -4.14 -27.19
CA ILE A 109 -47.92 -2.84 -27.83
C ILE A 109 -47.09 -3.09 -29.09
N SER A 110 -47.78 -2.94 -30.21
CA SER A 110 -47.26 -2.80 -31.55
C SER A 110 -46.49 -1.50 -31.70
N ASN A 111 -45.30 -1.54 -32.30
CA ASN A 111 -44.93 -0.48 -33.22
C ASN A 111 -44.17 -1.04 -34.42
N SER A 112 -44.74 -0.72 -35.57
CA SER A 112 -44.35 -1.14 -36.90
C SER A 112 -43.13 -0.37 -37.40
N SER A 113 -42.24 -1.06 -38.10
CA SER A 113 -41.45 -0.47 -39.18
C SER A 113 -41.17 -1.56 -40.21
N LYS A 114 -42.03 -1.62 -41.24
CA LYS A 114 -41.78 -2.39 -42.46
C LYS A 114 -40.76 -1.61 -43.30
N ILE A 115 -39.60 -2.19 -43.56
CA ILE A 115 -38.83 -1.90 -44.78
C ILE A 115 -38.53 -3.23 -45.46
N LEU A 116 -39.10 -3.35 -46.65
CA LEU A 116 -39.00 -4.47 -47.58
C LEU A 116 -37.93 -4.12 -48.62
N VAL A 117 -36.80 -4.83 -48.63
CA VAL A 117 -35.97 -5.00 -49.83
C VAL A 117 -35.34 -6.39 -49.80
N THR A 118 -35.72 -7.23 -50.76
CA THR A 118 -35.15 -8.57 -51.03
C THR A 118 -33.89 -8.49 -51.90
N PRO A 119 -33.07 -9.57 -51.95
CA PRO A 119 -31.66 -9.56 -52.33
C PRO A 119 -31.45 -9.98 -53.80
N PRO A 120 -30.22 -9.99 -54.37
CA PRO A 120 -29.28 -11.10 -54.15
C PRO A 120 -27.78 -10.70 -54.23
N ILE A 121 -26.86 -11.56 -53.79
CA ILE A 121 -25.62 -11.94 -54.53
C ILE A 121 -24.89 -13.04 -53.75
N LYS A 122 -24.97 -14.25 -54.31
CA LYS A 122 -24.10 -15.39 -54.00
C LYS A 122 -22.75 -15.14 -54.70
N ARG A 123 -21.71 -14.67 -54.00
CA ARG A 123 -20.30 -14.73 -54.49
C ARG A 123 -19.20 -14.40 -53.45
N ALA A 124 -19.39 -14.76 -52.17
CA ALA A 124 -18.40 -14.48 -51.12
C ALA A 124 -17.84 -15.72 -50.40
N LYS A 125 -17.91 -16.93 -50.99
CA LYS A 125 -17.46 -18.18 -50.36
C LYS A 125 -16.21 -18.84 -50.97
N ILE A 126 -15.58 -18.22 -51.97
CA ILE A 126 -14.38 -18.80 -52.62
C ILE A 126 -13.09 -18.04 -52.29
N ILE A 127 -13.17 -16.77 -51.86
CA ILE A 127 -11.96 -15.96 -51.55
C ILE A 127 -11.49 -16.13 -50.09
N ALA A 128 -12.37 -16.47 -49.15
CA ALA A 128 -12.01 -16.63 -47.74
C ALA A 128 -11.27 -17.95 -47.39
N LYS A 129 -11.19 -18.91 -48.33
CA LYS A 129 -10.54 -20.21 -48.09
C LYS A 129 -9.06 -20.22 -48.49
N ASN A 130 -8.64 -19.38 -49.43
CA ASN A 130 -7.26 -19.34 -49.88
C ASN A 130 -6.38 -18.42 -49.02
N VAL A 131 -6.93 -17.35 -48.45
CA VAL A 131 -6.19 -16.42 -47.57
C VAL A 131 -5.86 -17.05 -46.20
N LYS A 132 -6.64 -18.04 -45.75
CA LYS A 132 -6.42 -18.69 -44.44
C LYS A 132 -5.24 -19.68 -44.46
N ASN A 133 -4.93 -20.26 -45.61
CA ASN A 133 -3.84 -21.24 -45.74
C ASN A 133 -2.47 -20.55 -45.89
N GLU A 134 -2.41 -19.39 -46.54
CA GLU A 134 -1.17 -18.61 -46.69
C GLU A 134 -0.69 -18.00 -45.37
N ILE A 135 -1.61 -17.65 -44.46
CA ILE A 135 -1.28 -17.05 -43.15
C ILE A 135 -0.80 -18.09 -42.11
N GLU A 136 -1.11 -19.38 -42.28
CA GLU A 136 -0.63 -20.43 -41.37
C GLU A 136 0.78 -20.95 -41.69
N ASP A 137 1.21 -20.89 -42.95
CA ASP A 137 2.55 -21.35 -43.35
C ASP A 137 3.64 -20.31 -43.00
N ASP A 138 3.39 -19.01 -43.20
CA ASP A 138 4.30 -17.94 -42.76
C ASP A 138 4.52 -17.91 -41.24
N ARG A 139 3.55 -18.40 -40.46
CA ARG A 139 3.63 -18.44 -39.00
C ARG A 139 4.49 -19.61 -38.48
N LYS A 140 4.56 -20.71 -39.23
CA LYS A 140 5.42 -21.85 -38.90
C LYS A 140 6.87 -21.59 -39.23
N GLU A 141 7.15 -20.88 -40.32
CA GLU A 141 8.53 -20.57 -40.72
C GLU A 141 9.20 -19.58 -39.75
N LYS A 142 8.46 -18.54 -39.31
CA LYS A 142 8.94 -17.61 -38.27
C LYS A 142 9.14 -18.26 -36.89
N PHE A 143 8.42 -19.34 -36.58
CA PHE A 143 8.59 -20.07 -35.32
C PHE A 143 9.82 -21.00 -35.35
N LEU A 144 10.16 -21.54 -36.52
CA LEU A 144 11.36 -22.36 -36.71
C LEU A 144 12.65 -21.52 -36.74
N GLU A 145 12.58 -20.30 -37.27
CA GLU A 145 13.74 -19.39 -37.32
C GLU A 145 14.08 -18.79 -35.95
N ASN A 146 13.07 -18.50 -35.11
CA ASN A 146 13.30 -18.06 -33.73
C ASN A 146 13.92 -19.16 -32.84
N ARG A 147 13.77 -20.43 -33.21
CA ARG A 147 14.38 -21.57 -32.49
C ARG A 147 15.88 -21.73 -32.79
N ARG A 148 16.36 -21.24 -33.95
CA ARG A 148 17.80 -21.23 -34.30
C ARG A 148 18.58 -20.10 -33.62
N SER A 149 17.90 -19.04 -33.16
CA SER A 149 18.53 -17.89 -32.51
C SER A 149 18.94 -18.13 -31.05
N PHE A 150 18.45 -19.20 -30.40
CA PHE A 150 18.68 -19.45 -28.96
C PHE A 150 19.83 -20.43 -28.65
N GLY A 151 20.67 -20.78 -29.63
CA GLY A 151 21.99 -21.38 -29.36
C GLY A 151 21.98 -22.63 -28.47
N TYR A 152 20.97 -23.49 -28.63
CA TYR A 152 20.77 -24.67 -27.78
C TYR A 152 21.32 -25.97 -28.39
N ASP A 153 22.30 -25.88 -29.31
CA ASP A 153 22.87 -27.05 -30.00
C ASP A 153 24.22 -27.51 -29.40
N SER A 154 24.67 -26.94 -28.27
CA SER A 154 26.01 -27.24 -27.71
C SER A 154 26.02 -27.96 -26.35
N PHE A 155 24.87 -28.24 -25.73
CA PHE A 155 24.85 -28.86 -24.39
C PHE A 155 24.59 -30.37 -24.39
N ASP A 156 24.16 -30.94 -25.53
CA ASP A 156 23.76 -32.35 -25.61
C ASP A 156 24.90 -33.32 -25.96
N GLN A 157 26.12 -32.85 -26.22
CA GLN A 157 27.26 -33.75 -26.54
C GLN A 157 28.19 -34.05 -25.36
N GLU A 158 28.08 -33.35 -24.23
CA GLU A 158 28.99 -33.55 -23.09
C GLU A 158 28.40 -34.43 -21.97
N ILE A 159 27.08 -34.67 -22.00
CA ILE A 159 26.42 -35.60 -21.06
C ILE A 159 26.50 -37.07 -21.55
N SER A 160 26.71 -37.30 -22.85
CA SER A 160 26.75 -38.65 -23.42
C SER A 160 28.04 -39.45 -23.16
N LYS A 161 29.03 -38.87 -22.46
CA LYS A 161 30.37 -39.49 -22.33
C LYS A 161 30.84 -39.75 -20.90
N LYS A 162 30.00 -39.52 -19.88
CA LYS A 162 30.43 -39.60 -18.46
C LYS A 162 29.52 -40.41 -17.53
N LEU A 163 28.65 -41.26 -18.06
CA LEU A 163 27.80 -42.18 -17.29
C LEU A 163 28.06 -43.63 -17.73
N VAL A 164 29.28 -44.09 -17.51
CA VAL A 164 29.61 -45.52 -17.39
C VAL A 164 30.52 -45.61 -16.17
N GLU A 165 29.94 -45.32 -15.01
CA GLU A 165 30.50 -45.71 -13.73
C GLU A 165 29.60 -46.85 -13.28
N GLU A 166 30.15 -48.06 -13.32
CA GLU A 166 29.49 -49.32 -13.00
C GLU A 166 28.91 -49.24 -11.58
N GLU A 167 27.60 -49.11 -11.47
CA GLU A 167 26.92 -49.32 -10.20
C GLU A 167 27.11 -50.80 -9.80
N PRO A 168 27.42 -51.07 -8.51
CA PRO A 168 27.60 -52.42 -8.02
C PRO A 168 26.33 -53.23 -8.26
N GLU A 169 26.52 -54.43 -8.81
CA GLU A 169 25.50 -55.47 -8.92
C GLU A 169 25.08 -55.89 -7.50
N ASP A 170 24.20 -55.11 -6.88
CA ASP A 170 23.51 -55.52 -5.67
C ASP A 170 22.67 -56.75 -6.02
N GLU A 171 23.02 -57.89 -5.43
CA GLU A 171 22.30 -59.16 -5.55
C GLU A 171 20.82 -58.94 -5.22
N ILE A 172 20.01 -58.84 -6.28
CA ILE A 172 18.55 -58.77 -6.21
C ILE A 172 18.07 -60.09 -5.62
N SER A 173 17.69 -60.06 -4.35
CA SER A 173 17.05 -61.21 -3.69
C SER A 173 15.69 -61.46 -4.34
N ASP A 174 15.54 -62.63 -4.95
CA ASP A 174 14.40 -63.07 -5.77
C ASP A 174 13.06 -63.28 -5.01
N ASP A 175 12.84 -62.61 -3.87
CA ASP A 175 11.64 -62.81 -3.02
C ASP A 175 10.93 -61.52 -2.61
N GLU A 176 11.19 -60.38 -3.26
CA GLU A 176 10.30 -59.23 -3.17
C GLU A 176 9.17 -59.35 -4.19
N GLY A 177 8.12 -60.09 -3.81
CA GLY A 177 6.90 -60.24 -4.58
C GLY A 177 6.43 -58.89 -5.13
N ILE A 178 6.31 -58.81 -6.47
CA ILE A 178 5.91 -57.61 -7.23
C ILE A 178 4.81 -56.86 -6.48
N LYS A 179 5.15 -55.70 -5.91
CA LYS A 179 4.21 -54.91 -5.14
C LYS A 179 3.21 -54.27 -6.09
N TRP A 180 2.04 -54.91 -6.21
CA TRP A 180 0.94 -54.40 -7.01
C TRP A 180 0.40 -53.11 -6.40
N CYS A 181 0.23 -52.08 -7.22
CA CYS A 181 -0.41 -50.85 -6.78
C CYS A 181 -1.87 -51.12 -6.42
N SER A 182 -2.22 -50.93 -5.15
CA SER A 182 -3.57 -51.26 -4.66
C SER A 182 -4.63 -50.24 -5.06
N GLY A 183 -4.23 -49.04 -5.51
CA GLY A 183 -5.16 -47.96 -5.84
C GLY A 183 -5.78 -48.11 -7.23
N PRO A 184 -7.05 -47.73 -7.43
CA PRO A 184 -7.68 -47.73 -8.75
C PRO A 184 -6.95 -46.80 -9.73
N HIS A 185 -6.94 -47.16 -11.00
CA HIS A 185 -6.32 -46.39 -12.09
C HIS A 185 -4.83 -46.10 -11.92
N THR A 186 -4.12 -47.03 -11.26
CA THR A 186 -2.68 -46.97 -11.07
C THR A 186 -2.01 -48.19 -11.69
N PHE A 187 -0.73 -48.06 -12.03
CA PHE A 187 0.10 -49.19 -12.44
C PHE A 187 1.53 -49.00 -11.92
N THR A 188 2.26 -50.10 -11.76
CA THR A 188 3.66 -50.09 -11.36
C THR A 188 4.53 -49.79 -12.58
N ASN A 189 5.34 -48.73 -12.53
CA ASN A 189 6.28 -48.42 -13.62
C ASN A 189 7.51 -49.36 -13.59
N VAL A 190 8.41 -49.20 -14.57
CA VAL A 190 9.66 -49.99 -14.68
C VAL A 190 10.59 -49.87 -13.46
N HIS A 191 10.40 -48.85 -12.61
CA HIS A 191 11.17 -48.62 -11.39
C HIS A 191 10.45 -49.13 -10.13
N GLY A 192 9.40 -49.95 -10.27
CA GLY A 192 8.63 -50.44 -9.13
C GLY A 192 7.75 -49.39 -8.44
N LYS A 193 7.63 -48.17 -8.99
CA LYS A 193 6.85 -47.08 -8.39
C LYS A 193 5.43 -47.07 -8.95
N CYS A 194 4.44 -46.86 -8.07
CA CYS A 194 3.07 -46.64 -8.49
C CYS A 194 2.90 -45.30 -9.17
N VAL A 195 2.37 -45.32 -10.38
CA VAL A 195 2.07 -44.13 -11.20
C VAL A 195 0.63 -44.19 -11.71
N CYS A 196 0.06 -43.03 -12.05
CA CYS A 196 -1.28 -42.96 -12.63
C CYS A 196 -1.29 -43.44 -14.08
N ILE A 197 -2.36 -44.13 -14.47
CA ILE A 197 -2.63 -44.41 -15.89
C ILE A 197 -2.74 -43.08 -16.66
N PRO A 198 -2.24 -42.98 -17.91
CA PRO A 198 -2.33 -41.75 -18.70
C PRO A 198 -3.75 -41.15 -18.74
N GLY A 199 -3.86 -39.86 -18.43
CA GLY A 199 -5.13 -39.13 -18.35
C GLY A 199 -5.81 -39.16 -16.98
N TYR A 200 -5.20 -39.79 -15.98
CA TYR A 200 -5.59 -39.70 -14.57
C TYR A 200 -4.60 -38.82 -13.79
N HIS A 201 -5.11 -38.20 -12.73
CA HIS A 201 -4.37 -37.37 -11.78
C HIS A 201 -4.27 -38.10 -10.43
N GLY A 202 -3.22 -37.85 -9.67
CA GLY A 202 -3.00 -38.50 -8.39
C GLY A 202 -2.09 -37.70 -7.49
N ASP A 203 -2.12 -38.01 -6.20
CA ASP A 203 -1.14 -37.49 -5.25
C ASP A 203 0.23 -38.10 -5.49
N TRP A 204 1.26 -37.44 -4.93
CA TRP A 204 2.59 -38.00 -4.84
C TRP A 204 3.06 -38.03 -3.37
N PRO A 205 3.30 -39.21 -2.77
CA PRO A 205 3.12 -40.55 -3.33
C PRO A 205 1.64 -40.92 -3.52
N ILE A 206 1.38 -41.87 -4.42
CA ILE A 206 0.01 -42.37 -4.68
C ILE A 206 -0.56 -43.01 -3.42
N GLN A 207 -1.71 -42.51 -3.00
CA GLN A 207 -2.46 -43.02 -1.86
C GLN A 207 -3.34 -44.21 -2.25
N THR A 208 -3.89 -44.92 -1.26
CA THR A 208 -4.79 -46.08 -1.46
C THR A 208 -6.05 -45.74 -2.25
N ARG A 209 -6.47 -44.47 -2.25
CA ARG A 209 -7.58 -43.96 -3.08
C ARG A 209 -7.32 -44.02 -4.59
N GLY A 210 -6.07 -44.23 -5.00
CA GLY A 210 -5.66 -44.33 -6.39
C GLY A 210 -5.68 -42.99 -7.13
N CYS A 211 -5.73 -43.07 -8.46
CA CYS A 211 -5.77 -41.91 -9.34
C CYS A 211 -7.21 -41.64 -9.81
N TRP A 212 -7.52 -40.38 -10.05
CA TRP A 212 -8.84 -39.90 -10.42
C TRP A 212 -8.83 -39.13 -11.73
N LYS A 213 -9.99 -38.93 -12.32
CA LYS A 213 -10.17 -38.17 -13.56
C LYS A 213 -11.24 -37.11 -13.36
N CYS A 214 -11.01 -35.93 -13.93
CA CYS A 214 -12.01 -34.87 -13.86
C CYS A 214 -13.18 -35.11 -14.79
N LYS A 215 -14.36 -34.66 -14.36
CA LYS A 215 -15.61 -34.74 -15.15
C LYS A 215 -15.54 -33.85 -16.40
N SER A 216 -14.82 -32.73 -16.30
CA SER A 216 -14.55 -31.79 -17.39
C SER A 216 -13.05 -31.49 -17.48
N THR A 217 -12.59 -31.02 -18.63
CA THR A 217 -11.22 -30.50 -18.75
C THR A 217 -11.08 -29.23 -17.91
N CYS A 218 -10.21 -29.26 -16.89
CA CYS A 218 -9.96 -28.11 -16.04
C CYS A 218 -9.22 -27.00 -16.81
N HIS A 219 -9.39 -25.77 -16.33
CA HIS A 219 -8.60 -24.62 -16.77
C HIS A 219 -7.11 -24.91 -16.54
N ARG A 220 -6.23 -24.33 -17.36
CA ARG A 220 -4.77 -24.56 -17.26
C ARG A 220 -4.18 -24.16 -15.89
N ASP A 221 -4.83 -23.20 -15.24
CA ASP A 221 -4.47 -22.66 -13.92
C ASP A 221 -5.35 -23.26 -12.79
N ALA A 222 -5.97 -24.41 -13.06
CA ALA A 222 -6.74 -25.20 -12.12
C ALA A 222 -6.19 -26.62 -11.98
N GLU A 223 -6.41 -27.22 -10.81
CA GLU A 223 -6.11 -28.61 -10.52
C GLU A 223 -7.38 -29.45 -10.48
N CYS A 224 -7.22 -30.73 -10.80
CA CYS A 224 -8.30 -31.70 -10.72
C CYS A 224 -8.39 -32.29 -9.31
N LEU A 225 -9.52 -32.09 -8.62
CA LEU A 225 -9.77 -32.66 -7.30
C LEU A 225 -10.24 -34.12 -7.39
N PHE A 226 -10.00 -34.89 -6.33
CA PHE A 226 -10.43 -36.30 -6.23
C PHE A 226 -11.94 -36.50 -6.45
N THR A 227 -12.77 -35.50 -6.13
CA THR A 227 -14.22 -35.51 -6.37
C THR A 227 -14.59 -35.38 -7.85
N GLY A 228 -13.60 -35.21 -8.73
CA GLY A 228 -13.74 -35.00 -10.17
C GLY A 228 -14.08 -33.57 -10.57
N GLY A 229 -14.09 -32.63 -9.62
CA GLY A 229 -14.25 -31.19 -9.85
C GLY A 229 -12.92 -30.48 -10.07
N CYS A 230 -12.96 -29.28 -10.64
CA CYS A 230 -11.77 -28.44 -10.85
C CYS A 230 -11.70 -27.33 -9.79
N ARG A 231 -10.49 -27.00 -9.34
CA ARG A 231 -10.22 -25.90 -8.40
C ARG A 231 -9.07 -25.04 -8.90
N CYS A 232 -9.24 -23.73 -8.89
CA CYS A 232 -8.17 -22.82 -9.27
C CYS A 232 -6.98 -22.94 -8.31
N MET A 233 -5.76 -22.97 -8.86
CA MET A 233 -4.53 -23.14 -8.11
C MET A 233 -4.07 -21.83 -7.46
N ASN A 234 -3.20 -21.91 -6.46
CA ASN A 234 -2.50 -20.77 -5.85
C ASN A 234 -3.43 -19.63 -5.35
N GLY A 235 -4.66 -19.95 -4.95
CA GLY A 235 -5.63 -18.97 -4.46
C GLY A 235 -6.28 -18.09 -5.53
N LEU A 236 -6.10 -18.41 -6.81
CA LEU A 236 -6.87 -17.82 -7.90
C LEU A 236 -8.38 -18.07 -7.71
N ILE A 237 -9.22 -17.20 -8.27
CA ILE A 237 -10.68 -17.25 -8.14
C ILE A 237 -11.34 -17.63 -9.48
N GLY A 238 -12.41 -18.42 -9.44
CA GLY A 238 -13.16 -18.81 -10.64
C GLY A 238 -13.83 -20.17 -10.51
N ASP A 239 -14.32 -20.69 -11.64
CA ASP A 239 -15.02 -21.98 -11.70
C ASP A 239 -14.07 -23.18 -11.87
N GLY A 240 -12.79 -22.93 -12.12
CA GLY A 240 -11.78 -23.96 -12.35
C GLY A 240 -11.89 -24.67 -13.69
N ILE A 241 -12.91 -24.39 -14.50
CA ILE A 241 -13.17 -25.05 -15.79
C ILE A 241 -12.89 -24.09 -16.93
N LYS A 242 -13.57 -22.94 -16.94
CA LYS A 242 -13.43 -21.91 -17.97
C LYS A 242 -12.54 -20.78 -17.53
N GLU A 243 -12.54 -20.46 -16.24
CA GLU A 243 -11.90 -19.26 -15.72
C GLU A 243 -11.22 -19.51 -14.39
N CYS A 244 -9.97 -19.06 -14.30
CA CYS A 244 -9.27 -18.80 -13.06
C CYS A 244 -8.56 -17.44 -13.22
N SER A 245 -8.94 -16.48 -12.41
CA SER A 245 -8.46 -15.10 -12.46
C SER A 245 -7.76 -14.72 -11.15
N ILE A 246 -6.92 -13.69 -11.25
CA ILE A 246 -6.23 -13.13 -10.10
C ILE A 246 -7.26 -12.36 -9.25
N PRO A 247 -7.33 -12.60 -7.92
CA PRO A 247 -8.30 -11.91 -7.08
C PRO A 247 -7.99 -10.40 -7.02
N VAL A 248 -9.05 -9.60 -6.93
CA VAL A 248 -8.93 -8.14 -6.82
C VAL A 248 -8.56 -7.76 -5.39
N PRO A 249 -7.47 -7.01 -5.15
CA PRO A 249 -7.13 -6.56 -3.81
C PRO A 249 -8.14 -5.54 -3.27
N LYS A 250 -8.40 -5.58 -1.97
CA LYS A 250 -9.16 -4.56 -1.24
C LYS A 250 -8.20 -3.66 -0.45
N ILE A 251 -8.24 -2.36 -0.66
CA ILE A 251 -7.43 -1.41 0.12
C ILE A 251 -8.02 -1.31 1.53
N VAL A 252 -7.21 -1.59 2.55
CA VAL A 252 -7.58 -1.47 3.97
C VAL A 252 -7.16 -0.10 4.51
N SER A 253 -5.90 0.24 4.31
CA SER A 253 -5.28 1.50 4.73
C SER A 253 -4.18 1.89 3.74
N PHE A 254 -3.78 3.16 3.79
CA PHE A 254 -2.59 3.60 3.07
C PHE A 254 -1.94 4.78 3.79
N ILE A 255 -0.63 4.89 3.66
CA ILE A 255 0.20 5.92 4.27
C ILE A 255 1.02 6.57 3.15
N PRO A 256 1.03 7.90 3.05
CA PRO A 256 0.28 8.87 3.86
C PRO A 256 -1.22 8.89 3.51
N SER A 257 -2.08 9.15 4.51
CA SER A 257 -3.53 9.29 4.29
C SER A 257 -3.95 10.71 3.87
N GLY A 258 -3.05 11.68 4.02
CA GLY A 258 -3.18 13.07 3.60
C GLY A 258 -1.84 13.79 3.78
N GLY A 259 -1.68 14.95 3.15
CA GLY A 259 -0.43 15.70 3.23
C GLY A 259 -0.12 16.52 1.98
N VAL A 260 1.09 17.06 1.99
CA VAL A 260 1.74 17.65 0.80
C VAL A 260 2.06 16.51 -0.17
N SER A 261 2.32 16.82 -1.44
CA SER A 261 2.50 15.86 -2.55
C SER A 261 3.61 14.83 -2.30
N ASP A 262 3.33 13.85 -1.46
CA ASP A 262 4.20 12.73 -1.19
C ASP A 262 4.19 11.84 -2.41
N THR A 263 5.37 11.41 -2.81
CA THR A 263 5.53 10.51 -3.95
C THR A 263 5.39 9.06 -3.53
N ASN A 264 5.63 8.74 -2.26
CA ASN A 264 5.69 7.37 -1.77
C ASN A 264 4.43 7.03 -0.99
N PHE A 265 3.73 5.99 -1.43
CA PHE A 265 2.54 5.45 -0.78
C PHE A 265 2.75 3.99 -0.42
N VAL A 266 2.49 3.65 0.83
CA VAL A 266 2.40 2.28 1.29
C VAL A 266 0.94 1.93 1.48
N PHE A 267 0.43 1.00 0.69
CA PHE A 267 -0.94 0.50 0.75
C PHE A 267 -0.98 -0.82 1.50
N ASP A 268 -1.77 -0.92 2.55
CA ASP A 268 -2.12 -2.20 3.14
C ASP A 268 -3.37 -2.74 2.46
N PHE A 269 -3.35 -4.01 2.11
CA PHE A 269 -4.42 -4.64 1.36
C PHE A 269 -4.86 -5.96 1.98
N LEU A 270 -6.07 -6.37 1.64
CA LEU A 270 -6.66 -7.64 2.01
C LEU A 270 -7.06 -8.42 0.75
N ILE A 271 -6.82 -9.73 0.78
CA ILE A 271 -7.28 -10.69 -0.22
C ILE A 271 -8.09 -11.77 0.52
N GLU A 272 -9.25 -12.14 -0.03
CA GLU A 272 -10.15 -13.14 0.57
C GLU A 272 -9.68 -14.59 0.35
N THR A 273 -8.61 -14.78 -0.42
CA THR A 273 -8.04 -16.08 -0.74
C THR A 273 -6.60 -16.18 -0.24
N ASN A 274 -6.03 -17.38 -0.33
CA ASN A 274 -4.61 -17.63 -0.06
C ASN A 274 -3.70 -17.25 -1.24
N TYR A 275 -4.13 -16.35 -2.12
CA TYR A 275 -3.35 -15.89 -3.26
C TYR A 275 -2.12 -15.10 -2.79
N LYS A 276 -0.97 -15.41 -3.39
CA LYS A 276 0.29 -14.72 -3.14
C LYS A 276 0.68 -13.93 -4.40
N PRO A 277 0.56 -12.60 -4.40
CA PRO A 277 0.89 -11.81 -5.58
C PRO A 277 2.39 -11.87 -5.87
N TYR A 278 2.73 -12.00 -7.15
CA TYR A 278 4.12 -11.90 -7.63
C TYR A 278 4.50 -10.48 -8.06
N SER A 279 3.49 -9.67 -8.39
CA SER A 279 3.64 -8.28 -8.84
C SER A 279 2.48 -7.45 -8.31
N ALA A 280 2.74 -6.17 -8.13
CA ALA A 280 1.73 -5.18 -7.77
C ALA A 280 1.90 -3.92 -8.59
N PHE A 281 0.80 -3.20 -8.78
CA PHE A 281 0.73 -1.96 -9.54
C PHE A 281 -0.17 -0.99 -8.80
N CYS A 282 0.22 0.28 -8.79
CA CYS A 282 -0.61 1.36 -8.28
C CYS A 282 -1.01 2.30 -9.40
N ASN A 283 -2.21 2.85 -9.29
CA ASN A 283 -2.75 3.82 -10.21
C ASN A 283 -3.22 5.05 -9.44
N ALA A 284 -2.68 6.21 -9.81
CA ALA A 284 -3.09 7.52 -9.33
C ALA A 284 -3.68 8.32 -10.50
N SER A 285 -5.00 8.48 -10.52
CA SER A 285 -5.73 9.27 -11.52
C SER A 285 -5.38 8.93 -12.98
N GLY A 286 -5.05 7.67 -13.28
CA GLY A 286 -4.67 7.19 -14.60
C GLY A 286 -3.16 6.98 -14.80
N ILE A 287 -2.32 7.48 -13.89
CA ILE A 287 -0.87 7.25 -13.92
C ILE A 287 -0.55 5.91 -13.25
N LEU A 288 -0.02 4.99 -14.04
CA LEU A 288 0.35 3.65 -13.63
C LEU A 288 1.81 3.58 -13.19
N VAL A 289 2.07 3.03 -12.01
CA VAL A 289 3.42 2.74 -11.49
C VAL A 289 3.52 1.30 -11.01
N SER A 290 4.72 0.72 -11.07
CA SER A 290 4.99 -0.58 -10.46
C SER A 290 5.11 -0.42 -8.95
N GLY A 291 4.48 -1.33 -8.21
CA GLY A 291 4.58 -1.40 -6.76
C GLY A 291 5.55 -2.50 -6.31
N GLU A 292 6.23 -2.25 -5.20
CA GLU A 292 7.06 -3.21 -4.48
C GLU A 292 6.24 -3.87 -3.37
N LEU A 293 6.18 -5.20 -3.33
CA LEU A 293 5.51 -5.94 -2.26
C LEU A 293 6.37 -5.92 -1.00
N ILE A 294 5.83 -5.38 0.10
CA ILE A 294 6.49 -5.30 1.40
C ILE A 294 5.91 -6.35 2.36
N GLY A 295 6.80 -6.98 3.13
CA GLY A 295 6.44 -8.02 4.08
C GLY A 295 6.00 -9.30 3.37
N ALA A 296 5.36 -10.21 4.09
CA ALA A 296 4.86 -11.47 3.53
C ALA A 296 3.66 -11.30 2.56
N SER A 297 3.61 -10.21 1.80
CA SER A 297 2.55 -9.81 0.84
C SER A 297 1.29 -9.23 1.48
N SER A 298 1.43 -8.33 2.47
CA SER A 298 0.29 -7.58 3.04
C SER A 298 0.28 -6.10 2.66
N SER A 299 1.39 -5.58 2.15
CA SER A 299 1.53 -4.16 1.82
C SER A 299 2.23 -3.96 0.47
N ILE A 300 1.91 -2.86 -0.22
CA ILE A 300 2.51 -2.46 -1.50
C ILE A 300 3.08 -1.06 -1.33
N ASN A 301 4.36 -0.87 -1.63
CA ASN A 301 4.98 0.45 -1.72
C ASN A 301 5.04 0.92 -3.16
N CYS A 302 4.55 2.12 -3.42
CA CYS A 302 4.46 2.72 -4.74
C CYS A 302 5.03 4.14 -4.72
N THR A 303 5.92 4.41 -5.66
CA THR A 303 6.50 5.73 -5.86
C THR A 303 5.96 6.36 -7.14
N PHE A 304 5.19 7.43 -6.99
CA PHE A 304 4.67 8.24 -8.09
C PHE A 304 5.63 9.40 -8.42
N PRO A 305 5.70 9.84 -9.68
CA PRO A 305 6.44 11.04 -10.01
C PRO A 305 5.81 12.30 -9.39
N HIS A 306 6.60 13.34 -9.18
CA HIS A 306 6.10 14.64 -8.72
C HIS A 306 5.08 15.22 -9.72
N ASN A 307 4.15 16.04 -9.22
CA ASN A 307 3.09 16.72 -9.99
C ASN A 307 2.02 15.80 -10.60
N VAL A 308 1.86 14.59 -10.08
CA VAL A 308 0.72 13.72 -10.41
C VAL A 308 -0.48 14.10 -9.57
N ASP A 309 -1.67 14.04 -10.17
CA ASP A 309 -2.93 14.13 -9.44
C ASP A 309 -3.14 12.85 -8.60
N LEU A 310 -2.91 12.95 -7.30
CA LEU A 310 -3.03 11.84 -6.35
C LEU A 310 -4.45 11.66 -5.81
N THR A 311 -5.46 12.40 -6.31
CA THR A 311 -6.81 12.39 -5.74
C THR A 311 -7.49 11.03 -5.77
N ARG A 312 -7.19 10.16 -6.75
CA ARG A 312 -7.84 8.86 -6.94
C ARG A 312 -6.80 7.75 -6.99
N LEU A 313 -6.69 6.99 -5.90
CA LEU A 313 -5.73 5.89 -5.79
C LEU A 313 -6.43 4.54 -5.93
N SER A 314 -5.78 3.60 -6.59
CA SER A 314 -6.21 2.19 -6.69
C SER A 314 -5.00 1.27 -6.89
N ILE A 315 -5.14 0.00 -6.54
CA ILE A 315 -4.08 -1.01 -6.65
C ILE A 315 -4.56 -2.22 -7.47
N SER A 316 -3.63 -2.93 -8.09
CA SER A 316 -3.90 -4.12 -8.91
C SER A 316 -2.71 -5.08 -8.87
N PHE A 317 -2.96 -6.38 -9.06
CA PHE A 317 -1.91 -7.38 -9.22
C PHE A 317 -1.60 -7.72 -10.68
N ASP A 318 -2.49 -7.38 -11.62
CA ASP A 318 -2.43 -7.78 -13.03
C ASP A 318 -2.58 -6.63 -14.04
N ARG A 319 -2.78 -5.39 -13.55
CA ARG A 319 -3.05 -4.16 -14.33
C ARG A 319 -4.41 -4.13 -15.03
N LEU A 320 -5.22 -5.18 -14.92
CA LEU A 320 -6.52 -5.29 -15.57
C LEU A 320 -7.64 -5.09 -14.56
N HIS A 321 -7.54 -5.76 -13.42
CA HIS A 321 -8.54 -5.70 -12.35
C HIS A 321 -8.02 -4.86 -11.19
N TRP A 322 -8.78 -3.80 -10.87
CA TRP A 322 -8.39 -2.76 -9.92
C TRP A 322 -9.24 -2.82 -8.67
N SER A 323 -8.64 -2.50 -7.53
CA SER A 323 -9.34 -2.28 -6.27
C SER A 323 -10.39 -1.18 -6.40
N ASN A 324 -11.24 -1.05 -5.37
CA ASN A 324 -12.01 0.17 -5.20
C ASN A 324 -11.10 1.40 -5.16
N VAL A 325 -11.58 2.51 -5.72
CA VAL A 325 -10.86 3.78 -5.71
C VAL A 325 -10.97 4.41 -4.33
N VAL A 326 -9.85 4.84 -3.76
CA VAL A 326 -9.79 5.60 -2.51
C VAL A 326 -9.34 7.03 -2.79
N SER A 327 -9.85 7.98 -2.03
CA SER A 327 -9.55 9.40 -2.22
C SER A 327 -8.44 9.86 -1.29
N TYR A 328 -7.35 10.41 -1.85
CA TYR A 328 -6.33 11.10 -1.09
C TYR A 328 -6.72 12.56 -0.90
N LYS A 329 -6.71 13.02 0.36
CA LYS A 329 -6.94 14.44 0.66
C LYS A 329 -5.60 15.17 0.56
N TYR A 330 -5.36 15.77 -0.60
CA TYR A 330 -4.27 16.70 -0.76
C TYR A 330 -4.53 17.92 0.13
N THR A 331 -3.71 18.09 1.15
CA THR A 331 -3.62 19.36 1.84
C THR A 331 -2.57 20.12 1.07
N GLU A 332 -3.01 21.10 0.28
CA GLU A 332 -2.10 22.08 -0.27
C GLU A 332 -1.21 22.52 0.87
N SER A 333 0.11 22.41 0.67
CA SER A 333 1.06 22.92 1.65
C SER A 333 0.67 24.37 1.80
N THR A 334 -0.05 24.69 2.88
CA THR A 334 -0.22 26.07 3.29
C THR A 334 1.22 26.47 3.51
N GLU A 335 1.79 27.17 2.53
CA GLU A 335 3.14 27.71 2.58
C GLU A 335 3.29 28.16 4.02
N THR A 336 4.22 27.52 4.75
CA THR A 336 4.37 27.73 6.20
C THR A 336 4.24 29.23 6.39
N PRO A 337 3.15 29.71 7.05
CA PRO A 337 2.70 31.08 6.88
C PRO A 337 3.92 31.94 7.09
N VAL A 338 4.42 32.57 6.01
CA VAL A 338 5.79 33.10 5.95
C VAL A 338 5.99 33.82 7.26
N ASN A 339 6.86 33.27 8.11
CA ASN A 339 6.74 33.40 9.56
C ASN A 339 6.52 34.88 9.85
N ILE A 340 5.29 35.29 10.17
CA ILE A 340 4.92 36.72 10.08
C ILE A 340 5.84 37.52 11.02
N VAL A 341 6.32 36.84 12.07
CA VAL A 341 7.37 37.29 12.98
C VAL A 341 8.71 37.59 12.28
N GLU A 342 9.20 36.76 11.36
CA GLU A 342 10.41 37.01 10.58
C GLU A 342 10.25 38.23 9.67
N ILE A 343 9.10 38.35 8.98
CA ILE A 343 8.82 39.53 8.15
C ILE A 343 8.73 40.79 9.01
N ILE A 344 8.00 40.75 10.11
CA ILE A 344 7.89 41.89 11.05
C ILE A 344 9.25 42.25 11.62
N SER A 345 10.07 41.27 12.01
CA SER A 345 11.41 41.49 12.54
C SER A 345 12.31 42.19 11.51
N LEU A 346 12.24 41.77 10.24
CA LEU A 346 12.97 42.40 9.14
C LEU A 346 12.51 43.85 8.89
N ILE A 347 11.20 44.11 8.95
CA ILE A 347 10.63 45.46 8.82
C ILE A 347 11.10 46.36 9.98
N VAL A 348 11.04 45.88 11.22
CA VAL A 348 11.49 46.64 12.41
C VAL A 348 12.97 46.98 12.31
N LEU A 349 13.81 46.03 11.87
CA LEU A 349 15.24 46.26 11.66
C LEU A 349 15.49 47.35 10.61
N LEU A 350 14.74 47.33 9.50
CA LEU A 350 14.84 48.34 8.44
C LEU A 350 14.44 49.73 8.94
N VAL A 351 13.35 49.84 9.71
CA VAL A 351 12.93 51.12 10.32
C VAL A 351 13.99 51.65 11.29
N CYS A 352 14.55 50.79 12.14
CA CYS A 352 15.65 51.16 13.04
C CYS A 352 16.89 51.64 12.28
N PHE A 353 17.25 50.99 11.17
CA PHE A 353 18.38 51.38 10.34
C PHE A 353 18.17 52.76 9.69
N VAL A 354 16.99 53.03 9.14
CA VAL A 354 16.64 54.34 8.58
C VAL A 354 16.70 55.43 9.67
N TYR A 355 16.20 55.14 10.87
CA TYR A 355 16.28 56.08 11.99
C TYR A 355 17.72 56.40 12.41
N LEU A 356 18.59 55.39 12.45
CA LEU A 356 20.02 55.58 12.72
C LEU A 356 20.69 56.46 11.66
N ILE A 357 20.38 56.26 10.38
CA ILE A 357 20.89 57.12 9.29
C ILE A 357 20.43 58.58 9.50
N ILE A 358 19.15 58.81 9.80
CA ILE A 358 18.64 60.17 10.05
C ILE A 358 19.35 60.83 11.25
N MET A 359 19.59 60.08 12.32
CA MET A 359 20.33 60.56 13.48
C MET A 359 21.78 60.92 13.13
N ILE A 360 22.47 60.07 12.38
CA ILE A 360 23.84 60.31 11.92
C ILE A 360 23.89 61.59 11.07
N VAL A 361 22.98 61.76 10.10
CA VAL A 361 22.91 62.96 9.26
C VAL A 361 22.68 64.21 10.10
N ARG A 362 21.78 64.18 11.09
CA ARG A 362 21.55 65.32 11.99
C ARG A 362 22.79 65.71 12.77
N VAL A 363 23.52 64.74 13.32
CA VAL A 363 24.77 65.00 14.03
C VAL A 363 25.82 65.63 13.11
N PHE A 364 25.97 65.11 11.89
CA PHE A 364 26.91 65.69 10.92
C PHE A 364 26.54 67.12 10.50
N VAL A 365 25.25 67.41 10.31
CA VAL A 365 24.78 68.77 10.01
C VAL A 365 25.09 69.71 11.18
N SER A 366 24.83 69.31 12.43
CA SER A 366 25.13 70.14 13.60
C SER A 366 26.64 70.40 13.81
N ILE A 367 27.51 69.49 13.39
CA ILE A 367 28.98 69.70 13.46
C ILE A 367 29.45 70.69 12.39
N SER A 368 28.78 70.73 11.23
CA SER A 368 29.21 71.57 10.11
C SER A 368 28.94 73.07 10.31
N ASP A 369 28.12 73.47 11.28
CA ASP A 369 27.75 74.86 11.49
C ASP A 369 28.77 75.66 12.34
N ASP A 370 29.76 75.00 12.97
CA ASP A 370 30.70 75.67 13.90
C ASP A 370 31.94 76.32 13.24
N ASP A 371 32.22 76.10 11.96
CA ASP A 371 33.48 76.56 11.34
C ASP A 371 33.41 77.90 10.60
N THR A 372 32.31 78.68 10.73
CA THR A 372 32.16 79.97 10.01
C THR A 372 32.09 81.22 10.89
N SER A 373 32.65 81.21 12.10
CA SER A 373 32.90 82.45 12.86
C SER A 373 34.38 82.86 12.83
N SER A 374 34.74 83.61 11.80
CA SER A 374 35.46 84.89 11.89
C SER A 374 36.56 85.03 12.95
N SER A 375 37.81 84.85 12.48
CA SER A 375 38.98 85.72 12.71
C SER A 375 39.07 86.54 14.00
N GLY A 376 40.03 86.15 14.84
CA GLY A 376 40.69 87.02 15.82
C GLY A 376 42.00 86.39 16.29
N MET A 377 43.12 86.71 15.64
CA MET A 377 44.45 86.37 16.14
C MET A 377 44.72 87.07 17.48
N PRO A 378 45.39 86.40 18.43
CA PRO A 378 46.39 87.10 19.20
C PRO A 378 47.74 86.36 19.23
N LEU A 379 48.76 87.20 19.26
CA LEU A 379 50.18 86.89 19.30
C LEU A 379 50.58 86.18 20.61
N LEU A 380 51.46 85.19 20.45
CA LEU A 380 52.58 84.75 21.29
C LEU A 380 52.64 85.23 22.76
N SER A 381 52.68 84.27 23.69
CA SER A 381 53.60 84.34 24.83
C SER A 381 53.97 82.95 25.36
N ASN A 382 55.27 82.66 25.26
CA ASN A 382 55.97 81.49 25.77
C ASN A 382 55.72 81.19 27.25
N ARG A 383 55.53 79.92 27.61
CA ARG A 383 56.10 79.31 28.83
C ARG A 383 56.02 77.77 28.82
N PHE A 384 57.18 77.13 28.58
CA PHE A 384 57.58 75.85 29.20
C PHE A 384 57.99 76.10 30.67
N PRO A 385 58.24 75.09 31.55
CA PRO A 385 58.26 73.61 31.41
C PRO A 385 57.33 72.93 32.47
N HIS A 386 57.06 71.61 32.47
CA HIS A 386 57.92 70.58 33.03
C HIS A 386 57.38 69.16 32.78
N SER A 387 58.33 68.25 32.61
CA SER A 387 58.27 66.79 32.68
C SER A 387 57.37 66.21 33.77
N ASN A 388 56.68 65.11 33.46
CA ASN A 388 56.93 63.83 34.14
C ASN A 388 56.44 62.65 33.28
N SER A 389 57.37 61.71 33.16
CA SER A 389 57.26 60.37 32.61
C SER A 389 56.43 59.44 33.49
N GLU A 390 55.58 58.61 32.89
CA GLU A 390 55.25 57.22 33.30
C GLU A 390 54.30 56.64 32.21
N MET A 391 54.80 55.86 31.25
CA MET A 391 55.11 54.42 31.28
C MET A 391 53.87 53.51 31.10
N PHE A 392 53.75 53.01 29.87
CA PHE A 392 53.07 51.80 29.37
C PHE A 392 52.18 50.98 30.32
N ASN A 393 50.94 50.71 29.88
CA ASN A 393 50.54 49.33 29.60
C ASN A 393 49.31 49.23 28.67
N TYR A 394 49.52 48.64 27.51
CA TYR A 394 48.49 48.09 26.64
C TYR A 394 48.07 46.73 27.22
N ASP A 395 46.81 46.55 27.61
CA ASP A 395 46.22 45.22 27.80
C ASP A 395 45.20 44.95 26.68
N VAL A 396 45.69 44.31 25.63
CA VAL A 396 44.89 43.71 24.56
C VAL A 396 44.39 42.38 25.06
N LYS A 397 43.19 42.35 25.63
CA LYS A 397 42.51 41.08 25.94
C LYS A 397 41.61 40.66 24.79
N SER A 398 42.26 40.00 23.82
CA SER A 398 41.64 39.05 22.90
C SER A 398 40.84 38.01 23.71
N ARG A 399 39.55 37.84 23.39
CA ARG A 399 38.80 36.64 23.79
C ARG A 399 38.48 35.81 22.56
N VAL A 400 39.17 34.69 22.55
CA VAL A 400 39.11 33.56 21.64
C VAL A 400 37.82 32.76 21.86
N ILE A 401 37.35 32.23 20.73
CA ILE A 401 36.33 31.21 20.51
C ILE A 401 36.66 29.92 21.27
N SER A 402 35.69 29.31 21.95
CA SER A 402 35.71 27.85 22.18
C SER A 402 34.31 27.27 22.26
N HIS A 403 34.08 26.33 21.35
CA HIS A 403 33.06 25.28 21.30
C HIS A 403 32.40 24.86 22.63
N LEU A 404 31.09 24.68 22.57
CA LEU A 404 30.39 23.43 22.91
C LEU A 404 29.18 23.27 21.99
#